data_AF-T0ZWZ4-F1
#
_entry.id   AF-T0ZWZ4-F1
#
_cell.length_a   1.000
_cell.length_b   1.000
_cell.length_c   1.000
_cell.angle_alpha   90.00
_cell.angle_beta   90.00
_cell.angle_gamma   90.00
#
_symmetry.space_group_name_H-M   'P 1'
#
loop_
_entity.id
_entity.type
_entity.pdbx_description
1 polymer ?
#
loop_
_entity_poly.entity_id
_entity_poly.type
_entity_poly.pdbx_seq_one_letter_code
_entity_poly.pdbx_strand_id
1 'polypeptide(L)'
;MTLAAMLTELPRHRDVGARRNAKGHQESWIGYKLHIDTADGEIPISCLLTAASVHDSQLAIPLATMTAARVPNLYDLTDSADDDAAIKQH
;
A
#
# COMPACT_ATOMS: atom_id res chain seq x y z
N MET A 1 14.64 1.37 -8.12
CA MET A 1 14.35 2.77 -7.73
C MET A 1 14.82 2.99 -6.30
N THR A 2 15.11 4.23 -5.90
CA THR A 2 15.29 4.55 -4.47
C THR A 2 13.92 4.71 -3.81
N LEU A 3 13.83 4.46 -2.50
CA LEU A 3 12.60 4.67 -1.75
C LEU A 3 12.06 6.11 -1.92
N ALA A 4 12.96 7.11 -1.88
CA ALA A 4 12.57 8.51 -2.06
C ALA A 4 11.90 8.78 -3.42
N ALA A 5 12.38 8.15 -4.49
CA ALA A 5 11.76 8.26 -5.82
C ALA A 5 10.36 7.63 -5.84
N MET A 6 10.22 6.41 -5.31
CA MET A 6 8.93 5.70 -5.23
C MET A 6 7.89 6.53 -4.48
N LEU A 7 8.29 7.10 -3.34
CA LEU A 7 7.42 7.90 -2.50
C LEU A 7 6.98 9.21 -3.15
N THR A 8 7.78 9.77 -4.06
CA THR A 8 7.47 11.04 -4.74
C THR A 8 6.45 10.87 -5.87
N GLU A 9 6.38 9.68 -6.46
CA GLU A 9 5.45 9.35 -7.55
C GLU A 9 4.02 9.08 -7.06
N LEU A 10 3.84 8.81 -5.77
CA LEU A 10 2.53 8.50 -5.19
C LEU A 10 1.72 9.77 -4.92
N PRO A 11 0.48 9.88 -5.46
CA PRO A 11 -0.42 10.97 -5.12
C PRO A 11 -0.70 11.05 -3.61
N ARG A 12 -0.62 12.25 -3.02
CA ARG A 12 -0.88 12.51 -1.59
C ARG A 12 -1.92 13.61 -1.32
N HIS A 13 -2.53 14.15 -2.37
CA HIS A 13 -3.59 15.14 -2.21
C HIS A 13 -4.93 14.43 -1.95
N ARG A 14 -5.90 15.14 -1.37
CA ARG A 14 -7.26 14.63 -1.23
C ARG A 14 -7.90 14.46 -2.60
N ASP A 15 -8.42 13.28 -2.89
CA ASP A 15 -9.15 13.01 -4.13
C ASP A 15 -10.30 12.01 -3.92
N VAL A 16 -10.78 11.39 -5.00
CA VAL A 16 -11.89 10.44 -5.01
C VAL A 16 -11.40 9.05 -5.40
N GLY A 17 -11.58 8.08 -4.52
CA GLY A 17 -11.42 6.66 -4.81
C GLY A 17 -12.73 6.04 -5.26
N ALA A 18 -12.64 4.99 -6.09
CA ALA A 18 -13.78 4.17 -6.45
C ALA A 18 -13.41 2.68 -6.46
N ARG A 19 -14.28 1.83 -5.96
CA ARG A 19 -14.14 0.37 -6.01
C ARG A 19 -15.48 -0.27 -6.30
N ARG A 20 -15.45 -1.35 -7.07
CA ARG A 20 -16.60 -2.23 -7.26
C ARG A 20 -16.65 -3.24 -6.12
N ASN A 21 -17.73 -3.26 -5.36
CA ASN A 21 -17.90 -4.20 -4.25
C ASN A 21 -18.22 -5.61 -4.76
N ALA A 22 -18.26 -6.59 -3.84
CA ALA A 22 -18.54 -7.99 -4.16
C ALA A 22 -19.94 -8.23 -4.75
N LYS A 23 -20.88 -7.29 -4.61
CA LYS A 23 -22.22 -7.34 -5.21
C LYS A 23 -22.27 -6.68 -6.59
N GLY A 24 -21.13 -6.20 -7.10
CA GLY A 24 -21.02 -5.55 -8.39
C GLY A 24 -21.42 -4.08 -8.41
N HIS A 25 -21.69 -3.45 -7.26
CA HIS A 25 -22.00 -2.02 -7.18
C HIS A 25 -20.73 -1.18 -7.07
N GLN A 26 -20.72 -0.01 -7.71
CA GLN A 26 -19.63 0.96 -7.56
C GLN A 26 -19.84 1.77 -6.27
N GLU A 27 -18.83 1.76 -5.43
CA GLU A 27 -18.72 2.59 -4.24
C GLU A 27 -17.61 3.60 -4.44
N SER A 28 -17.80 4.83 -3.95
CA SER A 28 -16.83 5.91 -4.07
C SER A 28 -16.70 6.68 -2.76
N TRP A 29 -15.51 7.16 -2.46
CA TRP A 29 -15.21 7.92 -1.25
C TRP A 29 -14.24 9.05 -1.56
N ILE A 30 -14.41 10.18 -0.86
CA ILE A 30 -13.54 11.35 -0.99
C ILE A 30 -12.63 11.40 0.23
N GLY A 31 -11.31 11.39 0.04
CA GLY A 31 -10.39 11.42 1.17
C GLY A 31 -8.99 10.94 0.85
N TYR A 32 -8.50 10.06 1.72
CA TYR A 32 -7.16 9.47 1.68
C TYR A 32 -7.26 7.97 1.94
N LYS A 33 -6.19 7.25 1.62
CA LYS A 33 -5.95 5.88 2.07
C LYS A 33 -4.73 5.86 2.97
N LEU A 34 -4.86 5.24 4.14
CA LEU A 34 -3.75 4.95 5.03
C LEU A 34 -3.37 3.49 4.86
N HIS A 35 -2.14 3.26 4.44
CA HIS A 35 -1.56 1.93 4.26
C HIS A 35 -0.60 1.67 5.40
N ILE A 36 -0.69 0.50 6.01
CA ILE A 36 0.06 0.15 7.21
C ILE A 36 0.67 -1.23 7.01
N ASP A 37 1.96 -1.32 7.29
CA ASP A 37 2.66 -2.58 7.46
C ASP A 37 2.84 -2.82 8.97
N THR A 38 2.44 -4.01 9.43
CA THR A 38 2.36 -4.37 10.84
C THR A 38 3.18 -5.62 11.13
N ALA A 39 3.91 -5.60 12.24
CA ALA A 39 4.50 -6.80 12.82
C ALA A 39 3.48 -7.56 13.70
N ASP A 40 3.93 -8.69 14.25
CA ASP A 40 3.17 -9.51 15.19
C ASP A 40 2.54 -8.67 16.32
N GLY A 41 1.28 -8.98 16.64
CA GLY A 41 0.51 -8.20 17.62
C GLY A 41 0.00 -6.86 17.09
N GLU A 42 -0.12 -6.71 15.77
CA GLU A 42 -0.66 -5.52 15.10
C GLU A 42 0.16 -4.25 15.36
N ILE A 43 1.46 -4.40 15.63
CA ILE A 43 2.35 -3.27 15.90
C ILE A 43 2.71 -2.61 14.56
N PRO A 44 2.32 -1.34 14.32
CA PRO A 44 2.62 -0.67 13.06
C PRO A 44 4.12 -0.39 12.95
N ILE A 45 4.74 -0.92 11.90
CA ILE A 45 6.15 -0.70 11.60
C ILE A 45 6.32 0.45 10.63
N SER A 46 5.53 0.49 9.56
CA SER A 46 5.57 1.52 8.53
C SER A 46 4.16 1.95 8.16
N CYS A 47 3.96 3.26 7.91
CA CYS A 47 2.69 3.80 7.49
C CYS A 47 2.89 4.77 6.34
N LEU A 48 1.96 4.77 5.39
CA LEU A 48 1.97 5.69 4.25
C LEU A 48 0.56 6.18 3.94
N LEU A 49 0.40 7.50 3.88
CA LEU A 49 -0.86 8.15 3.53
C LEU A 49 -0.81 8.58 2.06
N THR A 50 -1.78 8.12 1.27
CA THR A 50 -1.93 8.49 -0.14
C THR A 50 -3.30 9.07 -0.42
N ALA A 51 -3.48 9.59 -1.63
CA ALA A 51 -4.78 9.93 -2.17
C ALA A 51 -5.70 8.69 -2.18
N ALA A 52 -7.02 8.92 -2.09
CA ALA A 52 -8.03 7.87 -2.10
C ALA A 52 -8.07 7.06 -3.40
N SER A 53 -7.64 7.63 -4.53
CA SER A 53 -7.66 6.96 -5.83
C SER A 53 -6.50 5.98 -6.04
N VAL A 54 -5.47 5.99 -5.19
CA VAL A 54 -4.28 5.15 -5.37
C VAL A 54 -4.66 3.67 -5.23
N HIS A 55 -4.14 2.83 -6.12
CA HIS A 55 -4.37 1.39 -6.06
C HIS A 55 -3.43 0.77 -5.01
N ASP A 56 -3.95 -0.14 -4.20
CA ASP A 56 -3.25 -0.62 -3.00
C ASP A 56 -1.94 -1.35 -3.36
N SER A 57 -1.91 -2.07 -4.48
CA SER A 57 -0.69 -2.73 -4.99
C SER A 57 0.47 -1.79 -5.35
N GLN A 58 0.21 -0.51 -5.57
CA GLN A 58 1.28 0.48 -5.78
C GLN A 58 2.09 0.74 -4.50
N LEU A 59 1.58 0.30 -3.34
CA LEU A 59 2.20 0.52 -2.04
C LEU A 59 3.01 -0.67 -1.53
N ALA A 60 2.82 -1.86 -2.08
CA ALA A 60 3.50 -3.08 -1.64
C ALA A 60 5.03 -2.90 -1.57
N ILE A 61 5.66 -2.51 -2.69
CA ILE A 61 7.11 -2.31 -2.78
C ILE A 61 7.60 -1.15 -1.90
N PRO A 62 6.99 0.06 -1.95
CA PRO A 62 7.39 1.16 -1.06
C PRO A 62 7.29 0.83 0.43
N LEU A 63 6.22 0.16 0.87
CA LEU A 63 6.03 -0.21 2.27
C LEU A 63 7.03 -1.28 2.71
N ALA A 64 7.20 -2.35 1.93
CA ALA A 64 8.18 -3.39 2.20
C ALA A 64 9.60 -2.80 2.29
N THR A 65 9.97 -1.91 1.37
CA THR A 65 11.25 -1.20 1.40
C THR A 65 11.40 -0.31 2.65
N MET A 66 10.34 0.37 3.10
CA MET A 66 10.35 1.15 4.34
C MET A 66 10.54 0.28 5.59
N THR A 67 9.88 -0.87 5.62
CA THR A 67 9.93 -1.82 6.75
C THR A 67 11.27 -2.53 6.82
N ALA A 68 11.82 -3.00 5.71
CA ALA A 68 13.14 -3.64 5.64
C ALA A 68 14.28 -2.72 6.14
N ALA A 69 14.11 -1.40 6.00
CA ALA A 69 15.04 -0.41 6.56
C ALA A 69 14.94 -0.24 8.08
N ARG A 70 13.86 -0.72 8.71
CA ARG A 70 13.57 -0.60 10.16
C ARG A 70 13.80 -1.91 10.90
N VAL A 71 13.36 -3.03 10.34
CA VAL A 71 13.40 -4.35 10.96
C VAL A 71 13.65 -5.43 9.92
N PRO A 72 14.39 -6.51 10.26
CA PRO A 72 14.42 -7.71 9.44
C PRO A 72 13.15 -8.54 9.65
N ASN A 73 12.62 -9.13 8.58
CA ASN A 73 11.49 -10.06 8.59
C ASN A 73 11.78 -11.30 7.72
N LEU A 74 11.01 -12.37 7.93
CA LEU A 74 11.15 -13.62 7.17
C LEU A 74 10.37 -13.59 5.85
N TYR A 75 9.19 -12.96 5.85
CA TYR A 75 8.31 -12.82 4.70
C TYR A 75 7.39 -11.62 4.91
N ASP A 76 6.88 -11.08 3.79
CA ASP A 76 5.75 -10.17 3.77
C ASP A 76 4.48 -10.98 3.47
N LEU A 77 3.39 -10.70 4.21
CA LEU A 77 2.09 -11.34 4.00
C LEU A 77 1.11 -10.27 3.53
N THR A 78 0.51 -10.48 2.37
CA THR A 78 -0.51 -9.60 1.80
C THR A 78 -1.67 -10.41 1.20
N ASP A 79 -2.77 -9.73 0.87
CA ASP A 79 -3.93 -10.33 0.23
C ASP A 79 -3.65 -10.66 -1.25
N SER A 80 -4.58 -11.38 -1.89
CA SER A 80 -4.42 -11.80 -3.28
C SER A 80 -4.59 -10.65 -4.30
N ALA A 81 -4.99 -9.45 -3.88
CA ALA A 81 -5.04 -8.29 -4.76
C ALA A 81 -3.64 -7.77 -5.11
N ASP A 82 -2.63 -8.15 -4.31
CA ASP A 82 -1.21 -7.90 -4.55
C ASP A 82 -0.50 -9.04 -5.29
N ASP A 83 -1.26 -9.97 -5.91
CA ASP A 83 -0.70 -11.03 -6.76
C ASP A 83 -0.18 -10.46 -8.09
N ASP A 84 0.98 -9.80 -8.03
CA ASP A 84 1.69 -9.22 -9.15
C ASP A 84 3.13 -9.76 -9.24
N ALA A 85 3.60 -10.00 -10.47
CA ALA A 85 4.93 -10.55 -10.71
C ALA A 85 6.06 -9.63 -10.25
N ALA A 86 5.87 -8.31 -10.33
CA ALA A 86 6.86 -7.34 -9.84
C ALA A 86 6.94 -7.32 -8.32
N ILE A 87 5.80 -7.51 -7.63
CA ILE A 87 5.76 -7.60 -6.15
C ILE A 87 6.46 -8.88 -5.69
N LYS A 88 6.21 -10.02 -6.35
CA LYS A 88 6.85 -11.30 -6.01
C LYS A 88 8.36 -11.35 -6.25
N GLN A 89 8.87 -10.51 -7.14
CA GLN A 89 10.30 -10.43 -7.47
C GLN A 89 11.05 -9.38 -6.65
N HIS A 90 10.35 -8.58 -5.85
CA HIS A 90 10.94 -7.57 -4.99
C HIS A 90 11.73 -8.20 -3.85
#